data_AF-A0A2G9UG81-F1
#
_entry.id   AF-A0A2G9UG81-F1
#
_cell.length_a   1.000
_cell.length_b   1.000
_cell.length_c   1.000
_cell.angle_alpha   90.00
_cell.angle_beta   90.00
_cell.angle_gamma   90.00
#
_symmetry.space_group_name_H-M   'P 1'
#
loop_
_entity.id
_entity.type
_entity.pdbx_description
1 polymer ?
#
loop_
_entity_poly.entity_id
_entity_poly.type
_entity_poly.pdbx_seq_one_letter_code
_entity_poly.pdbx_strand_id
1 'polypeptide(L)'
;MLEVPTNETSFLRFEKGSGSELTVRLRQVESGLEQLREAVLLIPDIHNNEQRQRDKIASLYRQIKLKDELIQSFVHYDIVDGSESSPNDQRLICGICNSVILLAGVGRWTNREEVLPLCRQQKDVDTQKEAVCGFWMVRDMYDFENVGFTNSVDGMKYLTCADCEYGPIGFLEPEAKLHYVSSARVSYG
;
A
#
# COMPACT_ATOMS: atom_id res chain seq x y z
N MET A 1 39.28 -28.00 86.25
CA MET A 1 37.98 -27.32 86.11
C MET A 1 37.61 -27.34 84.64
N LEU A 2 36.51 -28.03 84.37
CA LEU A 2 35.51 -27.84 83.32
C LEU A 2 35.91 -27.24 81.95
N GLU A 3 35.52 -28.02 80.95
CA GLU A 3 35.40 -27.75 79.52
C GLU A 3 34.63 -26.47 79.20
N VAL A 4 35.02 -25.81 78.11
CA VAL A 4 34.11 -25.52 76.98
C VAL A 4 34.93 -25.50 75.69
N PRO A 5 34.57 -26.26 74.64
CA PRO A 5 34.80 -25.83 73.27
C PRO A 5 33.48 -25.41 72.65
N THR A 6 33.49 -24.18 72.18
CA THR A 6 32.43 -23.51 71.45
C THR A 6 32.26 -24.06 70.04
N ASN A 7 31.00 -24.02 69.61
CA ASN A 7 30.42 -24.33 68.31
C ASN A 7 31.33 -24.01 67.09
N GLU A 8 31.71 -25.03 66.31
CA GLU A 8 32.26 -24.86 64.96
C GLU A 8 31.22 -25.27 63.90
N THR A 9 30.78 -24.23 63.16
CA THR A 9 30.33 -24.22 61.77
C THR A 9 30.29 -25.56 61.02
N SER A 10 29.08 -25.99 60.65
CA SER A 10 28.83 -27.01 59.63
C SER A 10 29.22 -26.48 58.24
N PHE A 11 30.51 -26.60 57.91
CA PHE A 11 31.00 -26.44 56.55
C PHE A 11 30.34 -27.48 55.62
N LEU A 12 29.76 -27.00 54.52
CA LEU A 12 29.29 -27.81 53.40
C LEU A 12 30.40 -28.78 52.98
N ARG A 13 30.11 -30.08 53.09
CA ARG A 13 31.03 -31.16 52.74
C ARG A 13 31.17 -31.19 51.22
N PHE A 14 32.24 -30.60 50.70
CA PHE A 14 32.65 -30.81 49.31
C PHE A 14 33.24 -32.22 49.21
N GLU A 15 32.51 -33.13 48.58
CA GLU A 15 33.04 -34.45 48.21
C GLU A 15 34.16 -34.25 47.19
N LYS A 16 35.41 -34.50 47.62
CA LYS A 16 36.56 -34.55 46.71
C LYS A 16 36.46 -35.81 45.87
N GLY A 17 35.87 -35.71 44.69
CA GLY A 17 35.93 -36.77 43.67
C GLY A 17 37.40 -37.08 43.33
N SER A 18 37.74 -38.36 43.22
CA SER A 18 39.10 -38.77 42.82
C SER A 18 39.40 -38.28 41.39
N GLY A 19 40.65 -37.92 41.09
CA GLY A 19 41.03 -37.51 39.73
C GLY A 19 40.71 -38.55 38.66
N SER A 20 40.73 -39.84 39.03
CA SER A 20 40.26 -40.95 38.20
C SER A 20 38.76 -40.88 37.89
N GLU A 21 37.93 -40.52 38.85
CA GLU A 21 36.47 -40.41 38.65
C GLU A 21 36.11 -39.22 37.75
N LEU A 22 36.78 -38.08 37.95
CA LEU A 22 36.66 -36.92 37.06
C LEU A 22 37.06 -37.27 35.63
N THR A 23 38.15 -38.03 35.45
CA THR A 23 38.62 -38.48 34.13
C THR A 23 37.59 -39.39 33.45
N VAL A 24 36.95 -40.29 34.20
CA VAL A 24 35.91 -41.18 33.67
C VAL A 24 34.67 -40.38 33.25
N ARG A 25 34.21 -39.44 34.09
CA ARG A 25 33.06 -38.58 33.77
C ARG A 25 33.33 -37.70 32.54
N LEU A 26 34.54 -37.16 32.41
CA LEU A 26 34.93 -36.35 31.25
C LEU A 26 34.83 -37.16 29.96
N ARG A 27 35.39 -38.38 29.95
CA ARG A 27 35.30 -39.29 28.79
C ARG A 27 33.86 -39.67 28.47
N GLN A 28 33.02 -39.83 29.48
CA GLN A 28 31.61 -40.17 29.29
C GLN A 28 30.82 -39.00 28.68
N VAL A 29 31.13 -37.77 29.07
CA VAL A 29 30.58 -36.56 28.45
C VAL A 29 31.07 -36.39 27.02
N GLU A 30 32.37 -36.57 26.76
CA GLU A 30 32.96 -36.53 25.41
C GLU A 30 32.28 -37.54 24.49
N SER A 31 32.10 -38.78 24.96
CA SER A 31 31.37 -39.81 24.22
C SER A 31 29.90 -39.45 23.99
N GLY A 32 29.23 -38.84 24.97
CA GLY A 32 27.84 -38.39 24.83
C GLY A 32 27.72 -37.23 23.83
N LEU A 33 28.70 -36.34 23.79
CA LEU A 33 28.75 -35.21 22.85
C LEU A 33 28.93 -35.70 21.41
N GLU A 34 29.81 -36.70 21.20
CA GLU A 34 30.02 -37.26 19.87
C GLU A 34 28.78 -38.03 19.37
N GLN A 35 28.11 -38.77 20.26
CA GLN A 35 26.83 -39.41 19.92
C GLN A 35 25.74 -38.40 19.58
N LEU A 36 25.65 -37.29 20.31
CA LEU A 36 24.71 -36.21 20.01
C LEU A 36 25.03 -35.54 18.67
N ARG A 37 26.32 -35.32 18.37
CA ARG A 37 26.77 -34.73 17.11
C ARG A 37 26.40 -35.62 15.92
N GLU A 38 26.67 -36.91 16.00
CA GLU A 38 26.28 -37.89 14.97
C GLU A 38 24.76 -37.98 14.83
N ALA A 39 24.02 -37.98 15.94
CA ALA A 39 22.56 -37.97 15.90
C ALA A 39 22.01 -36.72 15.21
N VAL A 40 22.59 -35.53 15.45
CA VAL A 40 22.20 -34.28 14.79
C VAL A 40 22.48 -34.32 13.28
N LEU A 41 23.60 -34.91 12.85
CA LEU A 41 23.92 -35.10 11.43
C LEU A 41 22.97 -36.08 10.73
N LEU A 42 22.39 -37.02 11.48
CA LEU A 42 21.43 -38.01 10.99
C LEU A 42 19.98 -37.52 10.96
N ILE A 43 19.67 -36.31 11.44
CA ILE A 43 18.32 -35.72 11.33
C ILE A 43 18.17 -35.12 9.90
N PRO A 44 17.52 -35.82 8.96
CA PRO A 44 17.46 -35.38 7.58
C PRO A 44 16.15 -34.61 7.41
N ASP A 45 16.07 -33.35 7.88
CA ASP A 45 14.92 -32.51 7.51
C ASP A 45 15.01 -31.02 7.85
N ILE A 46 15.94 -30.57 8.69
CA ILE A 46 15.94 -29.14 9.09
C ILE A 46 16.30 -28.26 7.90
N HIS A 47 17.37 -28.61 7.17
CA HIS A 47 17.84 -27.82 6.03
C HIS A 47 17.01 -28.05 4.77
N ASN A 48 16.51 -29.28 4.55
CA ASN A 48 15.67 -29.60 3.39
C ASN A 48 14.28 -28.99 3.50
N ASN A 49 13.66 -29.00 4.68
CA ASN A 49 12.38 -28.33 4.91
C ASN A 49 12.55 -26.81 4.80
N GLU A 50 13.64 -26.23 5.33
CA GLU A 50 13.95 -24.82 5.16
C GLU A 50 14.16 -24.45 3.67
N GLN A 51 14.98 -25.22 2.94
CA GLN A 51 15.23 -24.96 1.51
C GLN A 51 13.94 -25.10 0.71
N ARG A 52 13.14 -26.14 0.98
CA ARG A 52 11.84 -26.35 0.33
C ARG A 52 10.84 -25.25 0.64
N GLN A 53 10.85 -24.72 1.87
CA GLN A 53 10.04 -23.57 2.26
C GLN A 53 10.51 -22.31 1.54
N ARG A 54 11.82 -22.05 1.47
CA ARG A 54 12.42 -20.93 0.73
C ARG A 54 12.05 -20.98 -0.75
N ASP A 55 12.15 -22.15 -1.38
CA ASP A 55 11.80 -22.34 -2.78
C ASP A 55 10.30 -22.12 -3.04
N LYS A 56 9.44 -22.57 -2.12
CA LYS A 56 8.00 -22.36 -2.19
C LYS A 56 7.64 -20.88 -2.02
N ILE A 57 8.30 -20.18 -1.10
CA ILE A 57 8.16 -18.72 -0.91
C ILE A 57 8.60 -17.98 -2.18
N ALA A 58 9.76 -18.31 -2.73
CA ALA A 58 10.25 -17.71 -3.97
C ALA A 58 9.29 -17.95 -5.15
N SER A 59 8.71 -19.15 -5.25
CA SER A 59 7.70 -19.46 -6.25
C SER A 59 6.42 -18.64 -6.06
N LEU A 60 5.94 -18.51 -4.82
CA LEU A 60 4.75 -17.70 -4.52
C LEU A 60 5.00 -16.23 -4.84
N TYR A 61 6.17 -15.67 -4.51
CA TYR A 61 6.53 -14.30 -4.89
C TYR A 61 6.56 -14.09 -6.41
N ARG A 62 7.08 -15.05 -7.18
CA ARG A 62 7.02 -14.99 -8.65
C ARG A 62 5.58 -14.97 -9.16
N GLN A 63 4.71 -15.81 -8.58
CA GLN A 63 3.29 -15.83 -8.95
C GLN A 63 2.58 -14.53 -8.58
N ILE A 64 2.83 -14.00 -7.39
CA ILE A 64 2.27 -12.70 -6.95
C ILE A 64 2.74 -11.61 -7.90
N LYS A 65 4.02 -11.54 -8.24
CA LYS A 65 4.56 -10.57 -9.18
C LYS A 65 3.88 -10.65 -10.55
N LEU A 66 3.72 -11.86 -11.10
CA LEU A 66 3.01 -12.05 -12.38
C LEU A 66 1.54 -11.67 -12.27
N LYS A 67 0.87 -11.97 -11.15
CA LYS A 67 -0.51 -11.55 -10.90
C LYS A 67 -0.62 -10.04 -10.78
N ASP A 68 0.32 -9.38 -10.12
CA ASP A 68 0.35 -7.93 -9.97
C ASP A 68 0.63 -7.24 -11.32
N GLU A 69 1.55 -7.78 -12.12
CA GLU A 69 1.79 -7.32 -13.50
C GLU A 69 0.55 -7.53 -14.38
N LEU A 70 -0.13 -8.67 -14.27
CA LEU A 70 -1.40 -8.91 -14.96
C LEU A 70 -2.49 -7.95 -14.47
N ILE A 71 -2.66 -7.79 -13.16
CA ILE A 71 -3.61 -6.83 -12.59
C ILE A 71 -3.29 -5.42 -13.08
N GLN A 72 -2.02 -4.99 -13.10
CA GLN A 72 -1.63 -3.71 -13.68
C GLN A 72 -1.96 -3.62 -15.18
N SER A 73 -1.78 -4.70 -15.93
CA SER A 73 -2.16 -4.76 -17.34
C SER A 73 -3.67 -4.65 -17.55
N PHE A 74 -4.48 -5.19 -16.61
CA PHE A 74 -5.95 -5.10 -16.64
C PHE A 74 -6.49 -3.81 -16.01
N VAL A 75 -5.78 -3.18 -15.07
CA VAL A 75 -6.11 -1.85 -14.56
C VAL A 75 -5.82 -0.79 -15.63
N HIS A 76 -4.88 -1.07 -16.56
CA HIS A 76 -4.71 -0.27 -17.77
C HIS A 76 -5.79 -0.55 -18.84
N TYR A 77 -6.41 -1.73 -18.77
CA TYR A 77 -7.49 -2.20 -19.66
C TYR A 77 -8.83 -2.24 -18.91
N ASP A 78 -9.31 -1.06 -18.57
CA ASP A 78 -10.71 -0.69 -18.38
C ASP A 78 -11.70 -1.85 -18.06
N ILE A 79 -12.15 -1.94 -16.80
CA ILE A 79 -13.58 -2.23 -16.54
C ILE A 79 -14.35 -0.93 -16.76
N VAL A 80 -14.26 -0.43 -17.99
CA VAL A 80 -15.09 0.62 -18.54
C VAL A 80 -15.49 0.04 -19.89
N ASP A 81 -16.80 -0.08 -20.08
CA ASP A 81 -17.48 -0.55 -21.29
C ASP A 81 -16.60 -0.45 -22.55
N GLY A 82 -16.35 -1.59 -23.21
CA GLY A 82 -15.38 -1.79 -24.29
C GLY A 82 -15.66 -1.03 -25.60
N SER A 83 -16.29 0.14 -25.51
CA SER A 83 -16.30 1.16 -26.55
C SER A 83 -15.08 2.06 -26.38
N GLU A 84 -14.22 2.17 -27.40
CA GLU A 84 -13.29 3.29 -27.50
C GLU A 84 -14.10 4.58 -27.39
N SER A 85 -14.13 5.21 -26.21
CA SER A 85 -14.92 6.41 -26.03
C SER A 85 -14.25 7.54 -26.81
N SER A 86 -15.02 8.23 -27.63
CA SER A 86 -14.50 9.26 -28.50
C SER A 86 -13.80 10.34 -27.68
N PRO A 87 -12.62 10.81 -28.11
CA PRO A 87 -11.99 11.95 -27.47
C PRO A 87 -12.85 13.20 -27.60
N ASN A 88 -12.59 14.21 -26.77
CA ASN A 88 -13.22 15.52 -26.95
C ASN A 88 -12.74 16.18 -28.25
N ASP A 89 -13.66 16.51 -29.16
CA ASP A 89 -13.31 17.14 -30.45
C ASP A 89 -12.82 18.58 -30.31
N GLN A 90 -13.26 19.28 -29.26
CA GLN A 90 -12.95 20.69 -29.00
C GLN A 90 -12.22 20.84 -27.67
N ARG A 91 -11.46 21.93 -27.54
CA ARG A 91 -10.86 22.29 -26.26
C ARG A 91 -11.96 22.63 -25.25
N LEU A 92 -11.73 22.24 -24.00
CA LEU A 92 -12.57 22.63 -22.88
C LEU A 92 -12.01 23.90 -22.26
N ILE A 93 -12.87 24.89 -22.03
CA ILE A 93 -12.51 26.17 -21.43
C ILE A 93 -13.38 26.46 -20.21
N CYS A 94 -12.86 27.26 -19.29
CA CYS A 94 -13.64 27.77 -18.17
C CYS A 94 -14.78 28.67 -18.69
N GLY A 95 -16.03 28.38 -18.30
CA GLY A 95 -17.19 29.18 -18.69
C GLY A 95 -17.25 30.59 -18.06
N ILE A 96 -16.30 30.94 -17.19
CA ILE A 96 -16.22 32.24 -16.51
C ILE A 96 -15.14 33.13 -17.12
N CYS A 97 -13.91 32.63 -17.27
CA CYS A 97 -12.76 33.43 -17.73
C CYS A 97 -12.15 32.97 -19.06
N ASN A 98 -12.70 31.93 -19.69
CA ASN A 98 -12.20 31.32 -20.94
C ASN A 98 -10.79 30.70 -20.84
N SER A 99 -10.24 30.53 -19.64
CA SER A 99 -9.00 29.78 -19.42
C SER A 99 -9.11 28.37 -20.00
N VAL A 100 -8.08 27.90 -20.70
CA VAL A 100 -8.07 26.57 -21.31
C VAL A 100 -7.87 25.53 -20.21
N ILE A 101 -8.81 24.60 -20.08
CA ILE A 101 -8.77 23.50 -19.12
C ILE A 101 -8.13 22.27 -19.76
N LEU A 102 -8.57 21.93 -20.97
CA LEU A 102 -8.17 20.70 -21.66
C LEU A 102 -8.10 20.93 -23.18
N LEU A 103 -7.06 20.44 -23.84
CA LEU A 103 -6.96 20.48 -25.30
C LEU A 103 -7.90 19.45 -25.95
N ALA A 104 -8.19 19.62 -27.25
CA ALA A 104 -8.89 18.63 -28.05
C ALA A 104 -8.08 17.31 -28.13
N GLY A 105 -8.76 16.17 -28.14
CA GLY A 105 -8.13 14.85 -28.25
C GLY A 105 -7.76 14.18 -26.93
N VAL A 106 -7.80 14.93 -25.82
CA VAL A 106 -7.21 14.52 -24.55
C VAL A 106 -8.20 13.76 -23.67
N GLY A 107 -9.36 14.35 -23.41
CA GLY A 107 -10.40 13.78 -22.55
C GLY A 107 -11.11 12.62 -23.22
N ARG A 108 -11.50 11.61 -22.43
CA ARG A 108 -12.29 10.46 -22.87
C ARG A 108 -13.70 10.54 -22.29
N TRP A 109 -14.72 10.42 -23.13
CA TRP A 109 -16.11 10.57 -22.67
C TRP A 109 -16.51 9.44 -21.71
N THR A 110 -17.29 9.78 -20.69
CA THR A 110 -17.93 8.84 -19.77
C THR A 110 -19.35 9.32 -19.42
N ASN A 111 -20.32 8.40 -19.42
CA ASN A 111 -21.70 8.67 -19.00
C ASN A 111 -21.88 8.60 -17.47
N ARG A 112 -20.81 8.82 -16.70
CA ARG A 112 -20.82 8.75 -15.24
C ARG A 112 -21.75 9.82 -14.65
N GLU A 113 -22.39 9.50 -13.54
CA GLU A 113 -23.17 10.44 -12.73
C GLU A 113 -22.52 10.55 -11.35
N GLU A 114 -22.35 11.78 -10.87
CA GLU A 114 -21.76 12.06 -9.56
C GLU A 114 -22.43 13.24 -8.86
N VAL A 115 -22.43 13.20 -7.53
CA VAL A 115 -22.99 14.27 -6.69
C VAL A 115 -21.87 15.22 -6.29
N LEU A 116 -21.85 16.41 -6.91
CA LEU A 116 -20.81 17.41 -6.69
C LEU A 116 -21.35 18.62 -5.90
N PRO A 117 -20.52 19.28 -5.08
CA PRO A 117 -20.86 20.59 -4.53
C PRO A 117 -21.23 21.56 -5.66
N LEU A 118 -22.20 22.46 -5.41
CA LEU A 118 -22.50 23.56 -6.32
C LEU A 118 -21.25 24.42 -6.54
N CYS A 119 -21.06 24.91 -7.77
CA CYS A 119 -19.94 25.81 -8.11
C CYS A 119 -19.96 27.13 -7.33
N ARG A 120 -21.10 27.49 -6.75
CA ARG A 120 -21.24 28.63 -5.85
C ARG A 120 -22.05 28.19 -4.65
N GLN A 121 -21.44 28.31 -3.47
CA GLN A 121 -22.07 28.01 -2.20
C GLN A 121 -22.70 29.28 -1.63
N GLN A 122 -23.84 29.14 -0.96
CA GLN A 122 -24.38 30.22 -0.13
C GLN A 122 -23.59 30.30 1.17
N LYS A 123 -23.46 31.50 1.72
CA LYS A 123 -22.80 31.69 3.03
C LYS A 123 -23.71 31.16 4.14
N ASP A 124 -23.11 30.60 5.17
CA ASP A 124 -23.78 30.16 6.41
C ASP A 124 -24.85 29.06 6.23
N VAL A 125 -24.75 28.28 5.15
CA VAL A 125 -25.59 27.09 4.91
C VAL A 125 -24.69 25.88 4.72
N ASP A 126 -25.20 24.69 5.04
CA ASP A 126 -24.55 23.43 4.72
C ASP A 126 -24.20 23.34 3.22
N THR A 127 -23.13 22.62 2.91
CA THR A 127 -22.64 22.49 1.53
C THR A 127 -23.72 21.90 0.63
N GLN A 128 -24.22 22.73 -0.28
CA GLN A 128 -25.22 22.34 -1.26
C GLN A 128 -24.55 21.54 -2.37
N LYS A 129 -25.21 20.44 -2.78
CA LYS A 129 -24.72 19.52 -3.82
C LYS A 129 -25.80 19.32 -4.88
N GLU A 130 -25.38 18.93 -6.08
CA GLU A 130 -26.25 18.56 -7.19
C GLU A 130 -25.73 17.30 -7.90
N ALA A 131 -26.64 16.54 -8.51
CA ALA A 131 -26.27 15.45 -9.39
C ALA A 131 -25.81 16.01 -10.75
N VAL A 132 -24.67 15.52 -11.21
CA VAL A 132 -24.02 15.96 -12.45
C VAL A 132 -23.73 14.73 -13.30
N CYS A 133 -24.19 14.74 -14.54
CA CYS A 133 -23.99 13.64 -15.49
C CYS A 133 -23.01 14.06 -16.60
N GLY A 134 -22.22 13.11 -17.09
CA GLY A 134 -21.37 13.28 -18.26
C GLY A 134 -20.04 13.97 -17.96
N PHE A 135 -18.96 13.19 -18.05
CA PHE A 135 -17.61 13.65 -17.70
C PHE A 135 -16.59 13.29 -18.77
N TRP A 136 -15.61 14.19 -18.94
CA TRP A 136 -14.36 13.92 -19.62
C TRP A 136 -13.36 13.36 -18.62
N MET A 137 -13.03 12.08 -18.77
CA MET A 137 -11.99 11.42 -17.99
C MET A 137 -10.61 11.78 -18.55
N VAL A 138 -9.69 12.12 -17.65
CA VAL A 138 -8.30 12.48 -17.92
C VAL A 138 -7.41 11.63 -17.00
N ARG A 139 -6.45 10.92 -17.60
CA ARG A 139 -5.61 9.96 -16.87
C ARG A 139 -4.47 10.65 -16.13
N ASP A 140 -3.77 11.58 -16.78
CA ASP A 140 -2.62 12.27 -16.20
C ASP A 140 -2.96 13.72 -15.83
N MET A 141 -2.45 14.20 -14.70
CA MET A 141 -2.60 15.61 -14.30
C MET A 141 -1.84 16.56 -15.25
N TYR A 142 -0.80 16.07 -15.93
CA TYR A 142 -0.02 16.86 -16.89
C TYR A 142 -0.73 17.09 -18.23
N ASP A 143 -1.85 16.39 -18.46
CA ASP A 143 -2.68 16.57 -19.66
C ASP A 143 -3.59 17.81 -19.55
N PHE A 144 -3.69 18.43 -18.36
CA PHE A 144 -4.42 19.67 -18.14
C PHE A 144 -3.58 20.89 -18.52
N GLU A 145 -4.26 21.90 -19.07
CA GLU A 145 -3.63 23.19 -19.36
C GLU A 145 -3.64 24.11 -18.12
N ASN A 146 -4.83 24.46 -17.59
CA ASN A 146 -4.96 25.39 -16.46
C ASN A 146 -6.01 24.92 -15.44
N VAL A 147 -5.68 23.86 -14.67
CA VAL A 147 -6.55 23.32 -13.62
C VAL A 147 -5.93 23.51 -12.22
N GLY A 148 -6.77 23.86 -11.25
CA GLY A 148 -6.44 23.88 -9.83
C GLY A 148 -7.06 22.68 -9.11
N PHE A 149 -6.49 22.33 -7.95
CA PHE A 149 -7.01 21.28 -7.07
C PHE A 149 -7.37 21.88 -5.72
N THR A 150 -8.55 21.55 -5.20
CA THR A 150 -8.91 21.91 -3.83
C THR A 150 -8.12 21.10 -2.80
N ASN A 151 -8.13 21.59 -1.56
CA ASN A 151 -7.82 20.73 -0.42
C ASN A 151 -8.81 19.56 -0.36
N SER A 152 -8.37 18.45 0.22
CA SER A 152 -9.22 17.29 0.43
C SER A 152 -10.31 17.60 1.45
N VAL A 153 -11.57 17.36 1.06
CA VAL A 153 -12.75 17.42 1.93
C VAL A 153 -13.42 16.06 1.84
N ASP A 154 -13.57 15.37 2.98
CA ASP A 154 -14.10 14.00 3.05
C ASP A 154 -13.38 13.00 2.13
N GLY A 155 -12.06 13.15 1.98
CA GLY A 155 -11.24 12.31 1.12
C GLY A 155 -11.29 12.67 -0.38
N MET A 156 -12.18 13.58 -0.78
CA MET A 156 -12.35 14.01 -2.17
C MET A 156 -11.56 15.29 -2.45
N LYS A 157 -10.90 15.35 -3.61
CA LYS A 157 -10.36 16.59 -4.16
C LYS A 157 -11.18 17.00 -5.38
N TYR A 158 -11.41 18.29 -5.51
CA TYR A 158 -12.15 18.84 -6.64
C TYR A 158 -11.24 19.64 -7.56
N LEU A 159 -11.63 19.70 -8.84
CA LEU A 159 -10.96 20.48 -9.86
C LEU A 159 -11.58 21.88 -9.91
N THR A 160 -10.76 22.91 -10.01
CA THR A 160 -11.17 24.31 -10.21
C THR A 160 -10.45 24.89 -11.43
N CYS A 161 -10.95 26.00 -11.97
CA CYS A 161 -10.17 26.79 -12.90
C CYS A 161 -8.96 27.39 -12.16
N ALA A 162 -7.75 27.25 -12.70
CA ALA A 162 -6.55 27.82 -12.07
C ALA A 162 -6.53 29.36 -12.07
N ASP A 163 -7.15 30.00 -13.07
CA ASP A 163 -7.05 31.46 -13.25
C ASP A 163 -8.08 32.25 -12.44
N CYS A 164 -9.31 31.75 -12.34
CA CYS A 164 -10.40 32.47 -11.66
C CYS A 164 -10.97 31.73 -10.44
N GLU A 165 -10.36 30.59 -10.08
CA GLU A 165 -10.75 29.73 -8.95
C GLU A 165 -12.20 29.22 -9.00
N TYR A 166 -12.91 29.43 -10.11
CA TYR A 166 -14.27 28.94 -10.28
C TYR A 166 -14.29 27.40 -10.26
N GLY A 167 -15.17 26.84 -9.44
CA GLY A 167 -15.40 25.41 -9.37
C GLY A 167 -16.29 24.99 -8.20
N PRO A 168 -16.53 23.69 -8.03
CA PRO A 168 -15.75 22.63 -8.68
C PRO A 168 -16.21 22.35 -10.12
N ILE A 169 -15.30 22.34 -11.08
CA ILE A 169 -15.56 21.98 -12.49
C ILE A 169 -15.42 20.47 -12.74
N GLY A 170 -14.98 19.72 -11.72
CA GLY A 170 -14.71 18.30 -11.79
C GLY A 170 -14.21 17.76 -10.46
N PHE A 171 -13.75 16.51 -10.46
CA PHE A 171 -13.21 15.85 -9.26
C PHE A 171 -12.09 14.86 -9.59
N LEU A 172 -11.31 14.52 -8.57
CA LEU A 172 -10.33 13.44 -8.60
C LEU A 172 -10.89 12.23 -7.84
N GLU A 173 -10.98 11.09 -8.51
CA GLU A 173 -11.34 9.82 -7.89
C GLU A 173 -10.18 9.30 -7.03
N PRO A 174 -10.35 9.16 -5.70
CA PRO A 174 -9.23 8.86 -4.80
C PRO A 174 -8.52 7.53 -5.07
N GLU A 175 -9.27 6.49 -5.43
CA GLU A 175 -8.77 5.13 -5.58
C GLU A 175 -8.03 4.94 -6.90
N ALA A 176 -8.68 5.29 -8.02
CA ALA A 176 -8.13 5.13 -9.35
C ALA A 176 -7.16 6.26 -9.73
N LYS A 177 -7.17 7.38 -8.99
CA LYS A 177 -6.45 8.62 -9.30
C LYS A 177 -6.77 9.15 -10.70
N LEU A 178 -8.01 8.91 -11.16
CA LEU A 178 -8.54 9.43 -12.41
C LEU A 178 -9.22 10.77 -12.18
N HIS A 179 -9.06 11.66 -13.14
CA HIS A 179 -9.59 13.02 -13.09
C HIS A 179 -10.81 13.09 -13.98
N TYR A 180 -11.88 13.72 -13.52
CA TYR A 180 -13.13 13.83 -14.25
C TYR A 180 -13.57 15.28 -14.34
N VAL A 181 -13.63 15.83 -15.55
CA VAL A 181 -14.13 17.19 -15.83
C VAL A 181 -15.58 17.11 -16.25
N SER A 182 -16.46 17.82 -15.55
CA SER A 182 -17.89 17.85 -15.87
C SER A 182 -18.12 18.64 -17.15
N SER A 183 -18.76 17.99 -18.13
CA SER A 183 -19.16 18.65 -19.39
C SER A 183 -20.17 19.78 -19.19
N ALA A 184 -20.97 19.73 -18.12
CA ALA A 184 -21.97 20.74 -17.78
C ALA A 184 -21.38 21.99 -17.09
N ARG A 185 -20.14 21.92 -16.59
CA ARG A 185 -19.50 23.00 -15.80
C ARG A 185 -18.32 23.66 -16.51
N VAL A 186 -18.08 23.29 -17.75
CA VAL A 186 -17.11 23.91 -18.67
C VAL A 186 -17.82 24.34 -19.95
N SER A 187 -17.12 25.07 -20.81
CA SER A 187 -17.58 25.43 -22.14
C SER A 187 -16.63 24.87 -23.19
N TYR A 188 -17.08 24.83 -24.45
CA TYR A 188 -16.27 24.38 -25.57
C TYR A 188 -15.80 25.61 -26.36
N GLY A 189 -14.50 25.64 -26.69
CA GLY A 189 -13.85 26.79 -27.31
C GLY A 189 -13.36 26.53 -28.73
#